data_AF-A0A1S2CUP9-F1
#
_entry.id   AF-A0A1S2CUP9-F1
#
_cell.length_a   1.000
_cell.length_b   1.000
_cell.length_c   1.000
_cell.angle_alpha   90.00
_cell.angle_beta   90.00
_cell.angle_gamma   90.00
#
_symmetry.space_group_name_H-M   'P 1'
#
loop_
_entity.id
_entity.type
_entity.pdbx_description
1 polymer ?
#
loop_
_entity_poly.entity_id
_entity_poly.type
_entity_poly.pdbx_seq_one_letter_code
_entity_poly.pdbx_strand_id
1 'polypeptide(L)'
;MTAQPTHINLLNHHAAKRLRQLREQLDLSRPKFADLLGIPPTTLKNYELGYREIGGGLLLLIANHPTLNQYSQWLLTGIATPEVQP
;
A
#
# COMPACT_ATOMS: atom_id res chain seq x y z
N MET A 1 23.71 16.75 -10.19
CA MET A 1 23.68 15.31 -10.53
C MET A 1 22.39 14.74 -9.98
N THR A 2 21.30 14.72 -10.75
CA THR A 2 20.06 14.08 -10.33
C THR A 2 20.22 12.58 -10.54
N ALA A 3 20.42 11.82 -9.47
CA ALA A 3 20.38 10.37 -9.53
C ALA A 3 19.06 9.95 -10.20
N GLN A 4 19.13 9.19 -11.30
CA GLN A 4 17.93 8.59 -11.87
C GLN A 4 17.26 7.76 -10.78
N PRO A 5 15.93 7.89 -10.57
CA PRO A 5 15.24 7.04 -9.62
C PRO A 5 15.44 5.60 -10.04
N THR A 6 15.99 4.78 -9.15
CA THR A 6 16.17 3.35 -9.42
C THR A 6 14.80 2.72 -9.65
N HIS A 7 14.76 1.62 -10.40
CA HIS A 7 13.52 0.89 -10.69
C HIS A 7 12.73 0.56 -9.41
N ILE A 8 13.43 0.29 -8.31
CA ILE A 8 12.86 0.07 -6.97
C ILE A 8 12.08 1.29 -6.46
N ASN A 9 12.63 2.50 -6.59
CA ASN A 9 11.95 3.74 -6.18
C ASN A 9 10.63 3.95 -6.94
N LEU A 10 10.62 3.64 -8.23
CA LEU A 10 9.41 3.74 -9.06
C LEU A 10 8.34 2.76 -8.59
N LEU A 11 8.70 1.50 -8.39
CA LEU A 11 7.79 0.47 -7.87
C LEU A 11 7.22 0.87 -6.49
N ASN A 12 8.06 1.43 -5.62
CA ASN A 12 7.65 1.90 -4.30
C ASN A 12 6.64 3.06 -4.40
N HIS A 13 6.88 4.02 -5.29
CA HIS A 13 5.96 5.12 -5.55
C HIS A 13 4.61 4.64 -6.11
N HIS A 14 4.62 3.64 -7.00
CA HIS A 14 3.38 3.02 -7.48
C HIS A 14 2.63 2.29 -6.35
N ALA A 15 3.33 1.52 -5.51
CA ALA A 15 2.74 0.86 -4.36
C ALA A 15 2.11 1.85 -3.37
N ALA A 16 2.78 2.99 -3.11
CA ALA A 16 2.25 4.07 -2.26
C ALA A 16 0.94 4.67 -2.80
N LYS A 17 0.87 4.90 -4.11
CA LYS A 17 -0.37 5.36 -4.75
C LYS A 17 -1.50 4.33 -4.63
N ARG A 18 -1.19 3.04 -4.83
CA ARG A 18 -2.16 1.95 -4.68
C ARG A 18 -2.62 1.78 -3.25
N LEU A 19 -1.75 1.97 -2.26
CA LEU A 19 -2.11 1.95 -0.85
C LEU A 19 -3.18 3.00 -0.53
N ARG A 20 -3.00 4.22 -1.05
CA ARG A 20 -3.99 5.30 -0.93
C ARG A 20 -5.31 4.93 -1.60
N GLN A 21 -5.25 4.41 -2.82
CA GLN A 21 -6.43 3.97 -3.57
C GLN A 21 -7.17 2.84 -2.85
N LEU A 22 -6.47 1.87 -2.27
CA LEU A 22 -7.06 0.80 -1.46
C LEU A 22 -7.84 1.37 -0.28
N ARG A 23 -7.24 2.32 0.45
CA ARG A 23 -7.92 3.02 1.53
C ARG A 23 -9.20 3.73 1.07
N GLU A 24 -9.13 4.41 -0.08
CA GLU A 24 -10.28 5.10 -0.69
C GLU A 24 -11.37 4.13 -1.17
N GLN A 25 -11.00 2.96 -1.71
CA GLN A 25 -11.93 1.89 -2.11
C GLN A 25 -12.66 1.27 -0.93
N LEU A 26 -12.01 1.17 0.23
CA LEU A 26 -12.61 0.67 1.47
C LEU A 26 -13.44 1.73 2.21
N ASP A 27 -13.53 2.96 1.67
CA ASP A 27 -14.16 4.12 2.30
C ASP A 27 -13.66 4.39 3.74
N LEU A 28 -12.38 4.08 3.99
CA LEU A 28 -11.76 4.25 5.31
C LEU A 28 -11.03 5.58 5.42
N SER A 29 -11.24 6.25 6.55
CA SER A 29 -10.40 7.38 6.91
C SER A 29 -8.97 6.90 7.22
N ARG A 30 -7.98 7.77 6.98
CA ARG A 30 -6.56 7.50 7.31
C ARG A 30 -6.34 6.89 8.70
N PRO A 31 -6.89 7.44 9.79
CA PRO A 31 -6.68 6.86 11.12
C PRO A 31 -7.30 5.47 11.26
N LYS A 32 -8.49 5.21 10.69
CA LYS A 32 -9.11 3.87 10.73
C LYS A 32 -8.29 2.84 9.96
N PHE A 33 -7.78 3.21 8.79
CA PHE A 33 -6.95 2.31 7.99
C PHE A 33 -5.58 2.05 8.64
N ALA A 34 -5.00 3.06 9.29
CA ALA A 34 -3.76 2.90 10.05
C ALA A 34 -3.95 1.99 11.28
N ASP A 35 -5.05 2.17 12.00
CA ASP A 35 -5.44 1.33 13.14
C ASP A 35 -5.64 -0.14 12.72
N LEU A 36 -6.33 -0.37 11.60
CA LEU A 36 -6.52 -1.70 11.01
C LEU A 36 -5.18 -2.40 10.68
N LEU A 37 -4.18 -1.62 10.27
CA LEU A 37 -2.83 -2.13 9.99
C LEU A 37 -1.92 -2.16 11.24
N GLY A 38 -2.37 -1.67 12.39
CA GLY A 38 -1.57 -1.57 13.61
C GLY A 38 -0.38 -0.60 13.50
N ILE A 39 -0.48 0.42 12.65
CA ILE A 39 0.58 1.41 12.43
C ILE A 39 0.13 2.82 12.83
N PRO A 40 1.05 3.73 13.17
CA PRO A 40 0.69 5.12 13.42
C PRO A 40 0.10 5.80 12.16
N PRO A 41 -0.97 6.61 12.29
CA PRO A 41 -1.55 7.35 11.16
C PRO A 41 -0.55 8.27 10.45
N THR A 42 0.43 8.78 11.19
CA THR A 42 1.55 9.58 10.66
C THR A 42 2.45 8.76 9.75
N THR A 43 2.66 7.47 10.07
CA THR A 43 3.48 6.55 9.27
C THR A 43 2.75 6.20 7.97
N LEU A 44 1.45 5.90 8.05
CA LEU A 44 0.61 5.72 6.86
C LEU A 44 0.64 6.96 5.96
N LYS A 45 0.47 8.16 6.53
CA LYS A 45 0.54 9.42 5.79
C LYS A 45 1.88 9.58 5.07
N ASN A 46 2.99 9.25 5.73
CA ASN A 46 4.32 9.37 5.13
C ASN A 46 4.52 8.40 3.96
N TYR A 47 3.97 7.19 4.03
CA TYR A 47 3.97 6.25 2.92
C TYR A 47 3.14 6.77 1.74
N GLU A 48 1.90 7.17 1.97
CA GLU A 48 1.00 7.65 0.90
C GLU A 48 1.51 8.91 0.21
N LEU A 49 2.24 9.78 0.93
CA LEU A 49 2.82 11.01 0.39
C LEU A 49 4.22 10.81 -0.20
N GLY A 50 4.81 9.62 -0.09
CA GLY A 50 6.16 9.32 -0.58
C GLY A 50 7.28 9.97 0.25
N TYR A 51 6.99 10.50 1.44
CA TYR A 51 8.02 10.95 2.38
C TYR A 51 8.82 9.79 2.97
N ARG A 52 8.24 8.59 2.95
CA ARG A 52 8.89 7.34 3.35
C ARG A 52 8.57 6.26 2.35
N GLU A 53 9.58 5.47 1.99
CA GLU A 53 9.39 4.26 1.19
C GLU A 53 8.59 3.21 1.97
N ILE A 54 7.70 2.50 1.28
CA ILE A 54 6.99 1.37 1.87
C ILE A 54 8.01 0.28 2.17
N GLY A 55 8.10 -0.07 3.45
CA GLY A 55 8.92 -1.19 3.90
C GLY A 55 8.18 -2.52 3.72
N GLY A 56 8.95 -3.61 3.59
CA GLY A 56 8.40 -4.97 3.51
C GLY A 56 7.47 -5.32 4.68
N GLY A 57 7.69 -4.76 5.87
CA GLY A 57 6.80 -4.96 7.03
C GLY A 57 5.35 -4.53 6.78
N LEU A 58 5.11 -3.40 6.09
CA LEU A 58 3.75 -2.96 5.76
C LEU A 58 3.08 -3.91 4.77
N LEU A 59 3.84 -4.38 3.78
CA LEU A 59 3.35 -5.31 2.78
C LEU A 59 3.00 -6.65 3.42
N LEU A 60 3.81 -7.12 4.36
CA LEU A 60 3.53 -8.34 5.15
C LEU A 60 2.28 -8.18 6.01
N LEU A 61 2.07 -7.01 6.65
CA LEU A 61 0.86 -6.73 7.42
C LEU A 61 -0.38 -6.84 6.53
N ILE A 62 -0.35 -6.21 5.34
CA ILE A 62 -1.47 -6.26 4.39
C ILE A 62 -1.71 -7.68 3.88
N ALA A 63 -0.64 -8.39 3.51
CA ALA A 63 -0.72 -9.75 2.98
C ALA A 63 -1.23 -10.77 4.01
N ASN A 64 -0.96 -10.56 5.30
CA ASN A 64 -1.45 -11.46 6.37
C ASN A 64 -2.76 -10.99 7.02
N HIS A 65 -3.30 -9.83 6.61
CA HIS A 65 -4.52 -9.31 7.20
C HIS A 65 -5.76 -10.03 6.63
N PRO A 66 -6.70 -10.51 7.45
CA PRO A 66 -7.84 -11.32 7.01
C PRO A 66 -8.69 -10.64 5.93
N THR A 67 -8.89 -9.33 6.04
CA THR A 67 -9.70 -8.55 5.08
C THR A 67 -8.88 -8.00 3.92
N LEU A 68 -7.58 -7.73 4.10
CA LEU A 68 -6.78 -7.00 3.10
C LEU A 68 -5.93 -7.91 2.21
N ASN A 69 -5.73 -9.17 2.61
CA ASN A 69 -4.92 -10.14 1.86
C ASN A 69 -5.36 -10.24 0.39
N GLN A 70 -6.66 -10.20 0.11
CA GLN A 70 -7.21 -10.23 -1.25
C GLN A 70 -6.69 -9.10 -2.17
N TYR A 71 -6.28 -7.97 -1.59
CA TYR A 71 -5.75 -6.80 -2.32
C TYR A 71 -4.22 -6.78 -2.40
N SER A 72 -3.53 -7.73 -1.76
CA SER A 72 -2.06 -7.77 -1.68
C SER A 72 -1.41 -7.87 -3.07
N GLN A 73 -1.94 -8.74 -3.93
CA GLN A 73 -1.45 -8.92 -5.31
C GLN A 73 -1.58 -7.62 -6.12
N TRP A 74 -2.74 -6.97 -6.03
CA TRP A 74 -2.97 -5.70 -6.71
C TRP A 74 -2.09 -4.58 -6.15
N LEU A 75 -1.89 -4.51 -4.83
CA LEU A 75 -1.01 -3.53 -4.21
C LEU A 75 0.43 -3.63 -4.75
N LEU A 76 0.96 -4.86 -4.82
CA LEU A 76 2.32 -5.15 -5.24
C LEU A 76 2.51 -4.96 -6.75
N THR A 77 1.64 -5.54 -7.57
CA THR A 77 1.84 -5.63 -9.02
C THR A 77 1.08 -4.55 -9.79
N GLY A 78 -0.03 -4.04 -9.25
CA GLY A 78 -0.97 -3.15 -9.94
C GLY A 78 -1.84 -3.84 -10.97
N ILE A 79 -1.67 -5.14 -11.11
CA ILE A 79 -2.54 -5.98 -11.93
C ILE A 79 -3.72 -6.30 -11.03
N ALA A 80 -4.92 -5.89 -11.43
CA ALA A 80 -6.13 -6.34 -10.76
C ALA A 80 -6.09 -7.87 -10.75
N THR A 81 -6.20 -8.47 -9.57
CA THR A 81 -6.33 -9.92 -9.46
C THR A 81 -7.45 -10.30 -10.44
N PRO A 82 -7.20 -11.13 -11.47
CA PRO A 82 -8.29 -11.59 -12.32
C PRO A 82 -9.30 -12.18 -11.35
N GLU A 83 -10.50 -11.63 -11.40
CA GLU A 83 -11.60 -11.99 -10.52
C GLU A 83 -11.55 -13.51 -10.31
N VAL A 84 -11.43 -13.94 -9.05
CA VAL A 84 -11.78 -15.32 -8.72
C VAL A 84 -13.29 -15.37 -8.90
N GLN A 85 -13.71 -15.56 -10.14
CA GLN A 85 -15.10 -15.87 -10.47
C GLN A 85 -15.45 -17.16 -9.73
N PRO A 86 -16.62 -17.20 -9.06
CA PRO A 86 -17.03 -18.34 -8.25
C PRO A 86 -17.14 -19.64 -9.04
#